data_AF-A0A221KHV3-F1
#
_entry.id   AF-A0A221KHV3-F1
#
_cell.length_a   1.000
_cell.length_b   1.000
_cell.length_c   1.000
_cell.angle_alpha   90.00
_cell.angle_beta   90.00
_cell.angle_gamma   90.00
#
_symmetry.space_group_name_H-M   'P 1'
#
loop_
_entity.id
_entity.type
_entity.pdbx_description
1 polymer ?
#
loop_
_entity_poly.entity_id
_entity_poly.type
_entity_poly.pdbx_seq_one_letter_code
_entity_poly.pdbx_strand_id
1 'polypeptide(L)'
;MAIESQVGAGAWSQTTAVLARQGQRVALRVAPIPKGSIRWYRIRPRLDVRYNNAVWPWLPGAYRWKGYDTIHYQREPLPEYNGQWTIEPWRPQRAEVAPSGVWARLWAWVRQWGASDPPASFERSDLGSFWFQAEVRAGETLWRSPGLEARTAKGLSPEVLRVSIRQSDDLLGHLTAYFNVPGIFGSTPYQVRHHIGVDCADVLMAAHANWQGTTLTRDYNVAMLTEQFPVLLQTTVTAGEPAADIRWGRTVRAGDWLAVKYPGGTQYQHIGALYKDANGNGRLDAADWVLHAGPDPLQISALAAGGFDGTVLVLRPR
;
A
#
# COMPACT_ATOMS: atom_id res chain seq x y z
N MET A 1 -27.98 3.64 -1.09
CA MET A 1 -27.64 3.29 0.31
C MET A 1 -26.17 3.62 0.51
N ALA A 2 -25.80 4.26 1.62
CA ALA A 2 -24.42 4.64 1.91
C ALA A 2 -23.89 3.85 3.11
N ILE A 3 -22.59 3.58 3.12
CA ILE A 3 -21.89 3.09 4.31
C ILE A 3 -21.33 4.31 5.02
N GLU A 4 -21.59 4.41 6.32
CA GLU A 4 -20.96 5.41 7.19
C GLU A 4 -19.78 4.79 7.92
N SER A 5 -18.79 5.61 8.24
CA SER A 5 -17.58 5.20 8.94
C SER A 5 -17.31 6.07 10.16
N GLN A 6 -16.65 5.49 11.15
CA GLN A 6 -16.17 6.17 12.35
C GLN A 6 -14.74 5.70 12.65
N VAL A 7 -13.83 6.64 12.89
CA VAL A 7 -12.45 6.38 13.33
C VAL A 7 -12.31 6.80 14.80
N GLY A 8 -11.85 5.89 15.65
CA GLY A 8 -11.73 6.09 17.09
C GLY A 8 -13.08 6.44 17.75
N ALA A 9 -13.12 7.59 18.41
CA ALA A 9 -14.32 8.19 19.00
C ALA A 9 -14.86 9.40 18.19
N GLY A 10 -14.42 9.54 16.93
CA GLY A 10 -14.86 10.63 16.06
C GLY A 10 -16.34 10.54 15.67
N ALA A 11 -16.82 11.52 14.90
CA ALA A 11 -18.18 11.48 14.37
C ALA A 11 -18.32 10.42 13.26
N TRP A 12 -19.56 9.94 13.08
CA TRP A 12 -19.91 9.14 11.90
C TRP A 12 -19.92 10.04 10.65
N SER A 13 -19.35 9.54 9.55
CA SER A 13 -19.23 10.27 8.29
C SER A 13 -19.52 9.37 7.10
N GLN A 14 -20.07 9.94 6.03
CA GLN A 14 -20.38 9.26 4.75
C GLN A 14 -19.28 9.43 3.70
N THR A 15 -18.06 9.75 4.12
CA THR A 15 -16.90 9.84 3.21
C THR A 15 -16.54 8.47 2.64
N THR A 16 -16.29 8.40 1.33
CA THR A 16 -15.91 7.15 0.64
C THR A 16 -14.43 6.80 0.79
N ALA A 17 -13.62 7.69 1.36
CA ALA A 17 -12.22 7.44 1.68
C ALA A 17 -11.96 7.74 3.16
N VAL A 18 -11.62 6.70 3.91
CA VAL A 18 -11.35 6.74 5.35
C VAL A 18 -9.88 6.47 5.56
N LEU A 19 -9.21 7.27 6.38
CA LEU A 19 -7.81 7.07 6.76
C LEU A 19 -7.73 6.88 8.28
N ALA A 20 -7.06 5.82 8.72
CA ALA A 20 -6.82 5.54 10.13
C ALA A 20 -5.38 5.07 10.35
N ARG A 21 -4.86 5.28 11.56
CA ARG A 21 -3.58 4.68 11.98
C ARG A 21 -3.79 3.25 12.44
N GLN A 22 -2.74 2.44 12.31
CA GLN A 22 -2.70 1.09 12.84
C GLN A 22 -3.05 1.09 14.33
N GLY A 23 -3.95 0.19 14.73
CA GLY A 23 -4.47 0.11 16.09
C GLY A 23 -5.61 1.08 16.42
N GLN A 24 -5.90 2.08 15.57
CA GLN A 24 -7.13 2.87 15.74
C GLN A 24 -8.36 2.02 15.37
N ARG A 25 -9.39 2.11 16.21
CA ARG A 25 -10.69 1.49 15.94
C ARG A 25 -11.29 2.12 14.68
N VAL A 26 -11.75 1.28 13.75
CA VAL A 26 -12.58 1.70 12.62
C VAL A 26 -13.87 0.90 12.66
N ALA A 27 -15.00 1.61 12.71
CA ALA A 27 -16.33 1.03 12.63
C ALA A 27 -17.02 1.47 11.34
N LEU A 28 -17.73 0.54 10.71
CA LEU A 28 -18.54 0.77 9.50
C LEU A 28 -20.00 0.47 9.84
N ARG A 29 -20.95 1.26 9.32
CA ARG A 29 -22.37 0.98 9.53
C ARG A 29 -23.23 1.32 8.33
N VAL A 30 -24.40 0.73 8.30
CA VAL A 30 -25.50 1.06 7.39
C VAL A 30 -26.75 1.27 8.24
N ALA A 31 -27.55 2.27 7.89
CA ALA A 31 -28.81 2.54 8.59
C ALA A 31 -29.74 1.30 8.50
N PRO A 32 -30.28 0.79 9.64
CA PRO A 32 -31.18 -0.34 9.63
C PRO A 32 -32.43 -0.13 8.78
N ILE A 33 -32.75 -1.11 7.94
CA ILE A 33 -34.01 -1.18 7.18
C ILE A 33 -34.94 -2.16 7.89
N PRO A 34 -36.18 -1.77 8.25
CA PRO A 34 -37.13 -2.67 8.90
C PRO A 34 -37.34 -3.97 8.12
N LYS A 35 -37.29 -5.12 8.82
CA LYS A 35 -37.35 -6.47 8.21
C LYS A 35 -36.23 -6.76 7.19
N GLY A 36 -35.20 -5.92 7.15
CA GLY A 36 -34.04 -6.07 6.29
C GLY A 36 -33.01 -7.04 6.88
N SER A 37 -32.33 -7.75 6.00
CA SER A 37 -31.13 -8.52 6.30
C SER A 37 -29.94 -7.90 5.59
N ILE A 38 -28.84 -7.67 6.30
CA ILE A 38 -27.62 -7.07 5.77
C ILE A 38 -26.52 -8.13 5.57
N ARG A 39 -25.76 -7.99 4.48
CA ARG A 39 -24.54 -8.73 4.20
C ARG A 39 -23.41 -7.76 3.85
N TRP A 40 -22.21 -8.08 4.31
CA TRP A 40 -21.00 -7.31 4.03
C TRP A 40 -20.08 -8.07 3.10
N TYR A 41 -19.36 -7.32 2.28
CA TYR A 41 -18.40 -7.84 1.34
C TYR A 41 -17.11 -7.02 1.38
N ARG A 42 -15.97 -7.69 1.25
CA ARG A 42 -14.68 -7.07 0.96
C ARG A 42 -14.42 -7.17 -0.54
N ILE A 43 -14.01 -6.08 -1.17
CA ILE A 43 -13.58 -6.07 -2.57
C ILE A 43 -12.05 -5.97 -2.58
N ARG A 44 -11.41 -6.83 -3.35
CA ARG A 44 -9.94 -6.97 -3.35
C ARG A 44 -9.42 -7.07 -4.77
N PRO A 45 -8.41 -6.27 -5.15
CA PRO A 45 -7.71 -6.47 -6.41
C PRO A 45 -6.89 -7.77 -6.37
N ARG A 46 -6.68 -8.40 -7.52
CA ARG A 46 -5.68 -9.47 -7.68
C ARG A 46 -4.29 -8.84 -7.62
N LEU A 47 -3.51 -9.19 -6.60
CA LEU A 47 -2.18 -8.64 -6.35
C LEU A 47 -1.07 -9.47 -7.03
N ASP A 48 -1.40 -10.65 -7.50
CA ASP A 48 -0.50 -11.59 -8.19
C ASP A 48 -0.49 -11.39 -9.72
N VAL A 49 -1.26 -10.42 -10.22
CA VAL A 49 -1.33 -10.09 -11.65
C VAL A 49 -0.54 -8.80 -11.90
N ARG A 50 0.33 -8.82 -12.90
CA ARG A 50 1.07 -7.64 -13.36
C ARG A 50 0.23 -6.87 -14.36
N TYR A 51 -0.21 -5.68 -13.99
CA TYR A 51 -0.96 -4.78 -14.86
C TYR A 51 -0.02 -3.76 -15.49
N ASN A 52 -0.39 -3.27 -16.66
CA ASN A 52 0.35 -2.18 -17.29
C ASN A 52 -0.55 -1.30 -18.16
N ASN A 53 -0.48 0.02 -17.97
CA ASN A 53 -1.09 0.97 -18.90
C ASN A 53 -0.12 1.43 -20.00
N ALA A 54 1.17 1.14 -19.84
CA ALA A 54 2.23 1.42 -20.80
C ALA A 54 2.99 0.15 -21.21
N VAL A 55 3.67 0.18 -22.36
CA VAL A 55 4.53 -0.91 -22.81
C VAL A 55 5.70 -1.08 -21.84
N TRP A 56 5.94 -2.31 -21.37
CA TRP A 56 7.01 -2.64 -20.43
C TRP A 56 8.39 -2.15 -20.88
N PRO A 57 9.29 -1.82 -19.95
CA PRO A 57 10.56 -1.19 -20.28
C PRO A 57 11.53 -2.10 -21.05
N TRP A 58 11.31 -3.43 -21.02
CA TRP A 58 12.11 -4.43 -21.75
C TRP A 58 11.50 -4.87 -23.08
N LEU A 59 10.40 -4.24 -23.54
CA LEU A 59 9.74 -4.58 -24.81
C LEU A 59 9.95 -3.49 -25.88
N PRO A 60 9.88 -3.81 -27.18
CA PRO A 60 9.91 -2.82 -28.25
C PRO A 60 8.80 -1.76 -28.10
N GLY A 61 9.16 -0.49 -28.17
CA GLY A 61 8.24 0.63 -27.91
C GLY A 61 7.97 0.88 -26.43
N ALA A 62 8.92 0.49 -25.56
CA ALA A 62 8.94 0.75 -24.13
C ALA A 62 8.38 2.13 -23.74
N TYR A 63 7.65 2.17 -22.63
CA TYR A 63 7.02 3.36 -22.04
C TYR A 63 5.89 4.00 -22.86
N ARG A 64 5.59 3.52 -24.07
CA ARG A 64 4.46 4.02 -24.84
C ARG A 64 3.15 3.68 -24.13
N TRP A 65 2.30 4.69 -23.93
CA TRP A 65 0.94 4.52 -23.41
C TRP A 65 0.10 3.61 -24.32
N LYS A 66 -0.63 2.65 -23.74
CA LYS A 66 -1.54 1.75 -24.46
C LYS A 66 -3.00 1.83 -23.99
N GLY A 67 -3.32 2.71 -23.04
CA GLY A 67 -4.62 2.79 -22.39
C GLY A 67 -4.65 2.08 -21.04
N TYR A 68 -5.77 2.19 -20.32
CA TYR A 68 -5.92 1.55 -19.02
C TYR A 68 -6.04 0.04 -19.14
N ASP A 69 -5.30 -0.69 -18.31
CA ASP A 69 -5.45 -2.13 -18.19
C ASP A 69 -6.73 -2.51 -17.40
N THR A 70 -7.22 -3.73 -17.63
CA THR A 70 -8.36 -4.25 -16.87
C THR A 70 -7.91 -4.87 -15.56
N ILE A 71 -8.10 -4.13 -14.46
CA ILE A 71 -7.81 -4.64 -13.13
C ILE A 71 -8.87 -5.68 -12.72
N HIS A 72 -8.40 -6.85 -12.27
CA HIS A 72 -9.26 -7.92 -11.79
C HIS A 72 -9.50 -7.76 -10.30
N TYR A 73 -10.77 -7.83 -9.90
CA TYR A 73 -11.18 -7.73 -8.51
C TYR A 73 -11.99 -8.97 -8.13
N GLN A 74 -11.85 -9.37 -6.88
CA GLN A 74 -12.66 -10.39 -6.22
C GLN A 74 -13.56 -9.69 -5.20
N ARG A 75 -14.78 -10.20 -5.07
CA ARG A 75 -15.73 -9.78 -4.05
C ARG A 75 -15.94 -10.96 -3.10
N GLU A 76 -15.45 -10.80 -1.88
CA GLU A 76 -15.46 -11.83 -0.85
C GLU A 76 -16.58 -11.54 0.16
N PRO A 77 -17.49 -12.48 0.43
CA PRO A 77 -18.46 -12.30 1.51
C PRO A 77 -17.75 -12.30 2.87
N LEU A 78 -18.27 -11.53 3.81
CA LEU A 78 -17.83 -11.52 5.21
C LEU A 78 -18.94 -12.13 6.09
N PRO A 79 -19.10 -13.47 6.10
CA PRO A 79 -20.23 -14.14 6.74
C PRO A 79 -20.31 -13.89 8.25
N GLU A 80 -19.17 -13.64 8.89
CA GLU A 80 -19.05 -13.31 10.30
C GLU A 80 -19.77 -12.01 10.70
N TYR A 81 -20.10 -11.15 9.71
CA TYR A 81 -20.85 -9.91 9.90
C TYR A 81 -22.31 -9.98 9.40
N ASN A 82 -22.81 -11.14 9.00
CA ASN A 82 -24.18 -11.28 8.53
C ASN A 82 -25.19 -10.81 9.60
N GLY A 83 -26.14 -9.97 9.20
CA GLY A 83 -27.14 -9.39 10.10
C GLY A 83 -26.62 -8.26 11.01
N GLN A 84 -25.32 -7.95 10.98
CA GLN A 84 -24.75 -6.85 11.76
C GLN A 84 -24.82 -5.54 10.99
N TRP A 85 -25.63 -4.58 11.47
CA TRP A 85 -25.75 -3.25 10.86
C TRP A 85 -24.55 -2.34 11.14
N THR A 86 -23.71 -2.71 12.10
CA THR A 86 -22.44 -2.04 12.43
C THR A 86 -21.37 -3.10 12.63
N ILE A 87 -20.22 -2.91 12.00
CA ILE A 87 -19.10 -3.86 12.01
C ILE A 87 -17.80 -3.14 12.35
N GLU A 88 -16.82 -3.88 12.87
CA GLU A 88 -15.46 -3.39 13.15
C GLU A 88 -14.46 -4.35 12.49
N PRO A 89 -14.11 -4.16 11.19
CA PRO A 89 -13.42 -5.18 10.40
C PRO A 89 -12.07 -5.65 10.94
N TRP A 90 -11.38 -4.81 11.73
CA TRP A 90 -10.06 -5.10 12.32
C TRP A 90 -10.11 -5.34 13.82
N ARG A 91 -11.28 -5.28 14.46
CA ARG A 91 -11.36 -5.73 15.85
C ARG A 91 -11.23 -7.24 15.82
N PRO A 92 -10.36 -7.85 16.66
CA PRO A 92 -10.40 -9.28 16.85
C PRO A 92 -11.83 -9.63 17.26
N GLN A 93 -12.59 -10.25 16.34
CA GLN A 93 -13.79 -10.96 16.75
C GLN A 93 -13.31 -11.93 17.80
N ARG A 94 -13.97 -11.96 18.97
CA ARG A 94 -13.57 -12.80 20.10
C ARG A 94 -13.19 -14.20 19.60
N ALA A 95 -11.90 -14.41 19.36
CA ALA A 95 -11.31 -15.71 19.32
C ALA A 95 -11.43 -16.19 20.76
N GLU A 96 -11.96 -17.40 20.91
CA GLU A 96 -11.86 -18.20 22.12
C GLU A 96 -10.53 -17.89 22.82
N VAL A 97 -10.62 -17.42 24.06
CA VAL A 97 -9.55 -17.14 25.02
C VAL A 97 -8.15 -17.39 24.46
N ALA A 98 -7.53 -16.38 23.83
CA ALA A 98 -6.09 -16.42 23.62
C ALA A 98 -5.43 -16.55 25.00
N PRO A 99 -4.53 -17.52 25.23
CA PRO A 99 -3.99 -17.79 26.55
C PRO A 99 -3.26 -16.55 27.06
N SER A 100 -3.81 -15.92 28.10
CA SER A 100 -3.15 -14.87 28.84
C SER A 100 -1.97 -15.48 29.60
N GLY A 101 -0.75 -15.03 29.28
CA GLY A 101 0.44 -15.56 29.94
C GLY A 101 1.75 -15.02 29.35
N VAL A 102 2.84 -15.24 30.07
CA VAL A 102 4.23 -14.89 29.70
C VAL A 102 4.56 -15.37 28.27
N TRP A 103 3.99 -16.50 27.84
CA TRP A 103 4.17 -17.06 26.50
C TRP A 103 3.59 -16.20 25.37
N ALA A 104 2.45 -15.55 25.54
CA ALA A 104 1.90 -14.65 24.52
C ALA A 104 2.79 -13.41 24.33
N ARG A 105 3.37 -12.90 25.43
CA ARG A 105 4.35 -11.81 25.41
C ARG A 105 5.69 -12.26 24.80
N LEU A 106 6.14 -13.47 25.12
CA LEU A 106 7.34 -14.06 24.53
C LEU A 106 7.17 -14.28 23.02
N TRP A 107 6.02 -14.77 22.56
CA TRP A 107 5.73 -14.94 21.13
C TRP A 107 5.62 -13.60 20.37
N ALA A 108 5.05 -12.56 21.00
CA ALA A 108 5.05 -11.21 20.43
C ALA A 108 6.48 -10.64 20.33
N TRP A 109 7.30 -10.85 21.37
CA TRP A 109 8.71 -10.46 21.39
C TRP A 109 9.55 -11.24 20.36
N VAL A 110 9.37 -12.56 20.24
CA VAL A 110 10.02 -13.41 19.24
C VAL A 110 9.60 -13.04 17.82
N ARG A 111 8.34 -12.67 17.56
CA ARG A 111 7.93 -12.16 16.23
C ARG A 111 8.48 -10.78 15.92
N GLN A 112 8.68 -9.94 16.93
CA GLN A 112 9.27 -8.61 16.78
C GLN A 112 10.79 -8.68 16.51
N TRP A 113 11.48 -9.74 16.97
CA TRP A 113 12.92 -9.96 16.79
C TRP A 113 13.29 -11.01 15.73
N GLY A 114 12.35 -11.88 15.34
CA GLY A 114 12.62 -13.09 14.54
C GLY A 114 12.00 -13.11 13.15
N ALA A 115 11.39 -12.02 12.68
CA ALA A 115 11.07 -11.89 11.26
C ALA A 115 12.32 -11.40 10.52
N SER A 116 13.27 -12.31 10.28
CA SER A 116 14.45 -12.05 9.43
C SER A 116 14.06 -11.93 7.96
N ASP A 117 12.90 -12.47 7.57
CA ASP A 117 12.44 -12.48 6.19
C ASP A 117 11.26 -11.50 5.98
N PRO A 118 11.21 -10.79 4.83
CA PRO A 118 10.04 -10.02 4.46
C PRO A 118 8.81 -10.94 4.31
N PRO A 119 7.59 -10.41 4.50
CA PRO A 119 6.38 -11.18 4.29
C PRO A 119 6.32 -11.72 2.85
N ALA A 120 6.12 -13.04 2.70
CA ALA A 120 6.10 -13.71 1.40
C ALA A 120 4.85 -13.38 0.54
N SER A 121 3.87 -12.65 1.10
CA SER A 121 2.62 -12.27 0.42
C SER A 121 2.54 -10.75 0.27
N PHE A 122 2.08 -10.30 -0.90
CA PHE A 122 1.71 -8.91 -1.15
C PHE A 122 0.53 -8.44 -0.29
N GLU A 123 -0.30 -9.37 0.20
CA GLU A 123 -1.44 -8.99 1.02
C GLU A 123 -1.04 -8.70 2.47
N ARG A 124 -1.57 -7.61 2.99
CA ARG A 124 -1.51 -7.21 4.39
C ARG A 124 -2.91 -7.21 5.01
N SER A 125 -3.04 -7.82 6.18
CA SER A 125 -4.29 -7.81 6.96
C SER A 125 -4.40 -6.60 7.89
N ASP A 126 -3.26 -5.98 8.22
CA ASP A 126 -3.11 -4.96 9.27
C ASP A 126 -2.84 -3.54 8.74
N LEU A 127 -2.36 -3.42 7.51
CA LEU A 127 -1.98 -2.18 6.84
C LEU A 127 -2.48 -2.18 5.40
N GLY A 128 -2.56 -1.00 4.79
CA GLY A 128 -2.95 -0.84 3.41
C GLY A 128 -4.39 -0.40 3.22
N SER A 129 -4.92 -0.62 2.01
CA SER A 129 -6.25 -0.20 1.62
C SER A 129 -7.20 -1.38 1.45
N PHE A 130 -8.45 -1.16 1.87
CA PHE A 130 -9.49 -2.17 1.95
C PHE A 130 -10.80 -1.57 1.45
N TRP A 131 -11.49 -2.25 0.54
CA TRP A 131 -12.75 -1.78 -0.04
C TRP A 131 -13.92 -2.60 0.47
N PHE A 132 -15.02 -1.93 0.80
CA PHE A 132 -16.20 -2.55 1.39
C PHE A 132 -17.46 -2.25 0.60
N GLN A 133 -18.33 -3.25 0.53
CA GLN A 133 -19.69 -3.14 0.01
C GLN A 133 -20.67 -3.75 1.02
N ALA A 134 -21.85 -3.14 1.13
CA ALA A 134 -22.96 -3.67 1.88
C ALA A 134 -24.15 -3.92 0.96
N GLU A 135 -24.84 -5.03 1.16
CA GLU A 135 -26.11 -5.35 0.52
C GLU A 135 -27.18 -5.54 1.60
N VAL A 136 -28.36 -4.96 1.40
CA VAL A 136 -29.51 -5.11 2.29
C VAL A 136 -30.68 -5.65 1.50
N ARG A 137 -31.28 -6.75 1.95
CA ARG A 137 -32.49 -7.34 1.36
C ARG A 137 -33.66 -7.21 2.33
N ALA A 138 -34.77 -6.62 1.91
CA ALA A 138 -36.04 -6.63 2.63
C ALA A 138 -37.18 -6.97 1.66
N GLY A 139 -37.82 -8.13 1.86
CA GLY A 139 -38.75 -8.68 0.88
C GLY A 139 -38.07 -8.91 -0.47
N GLU A 140 -38.65 -8.35 -1.53
CA GLU A 140 -38.13 -8.45 -2.91
C GLU A 140 -37.10 -7.36 -3.24
N THR A 141 -36.97 -6.33 -2.41
CA THR A 141 -36.06 -5.21 -2.68
C THR A 141 -34.65 -5.51 -2.19
N LEU A 142 -33.66 -5.18 -3.03
CA LEU A 142 -32.24 -5.28 -2.74
C LEU A 142 -31.59 -3.90 -2.89
N TRP A 143 -31.11 -3.34 -1.79
CA TRP A 143 -30.29 -2.13 -1.79
C TRP A 143 -28.81 -2.50 -1.73
N ARG A 144 -27.98 -1.77 -2.48
CA ARG A 144 -26.53 -1.94 -2.47
C ARG A 144 -25.86 -0.59 -2.25
N SER A 145 -24.76 -0.58 -1.50
CA SER A 145 -23.77 0.48 -1.62
C SER A 145 -22.96 0.26 -2.90
N PRO A 146 -22.28 1.29 -3.45
CA PRO A 146 -21.33 1.08 -4.53
C PRO A 146 -20.34 -0.03 -4.18
N GLY A 147 -20.13 -0.94 -5.12
CA GLY A 147 -19.14 -2.01 -4.99
C GLY A 147 -18.54 -2.41 -6.34
N LEU A 148 -18.40 -3.72 -6.57
CA LEU A 148 -17.67 -4.24 -7.74
C LEU A 148 -18.33 -3.82 -9.07
N GLU A 149 -19.65 -3.66 -9.09
CA GLU A 149 -20.42 -3.18 -10.23
C GLU A 149 -20.10 -1.73 -10.61
N ALA A 150 -19.53 -0.92 -9.70
CA ALA A 150 -19.12 0.46 -9.95
C ALA A 150 -17.72 0.56 -10.60
N ARG A 151 -17.23 -0.50 -11.24
CA ARG A 151 -15.93 -0.47 -11.93
C ARG A 151 -16.01 0.38 -13.20
N THR A 152 -14.97 1.17 -13.43
CA THR A 152 -14.76 1.96 -14.66
C THR A 152 -13.57 1.41 -15.44
N ALA A 153 -13.31 1.97 -16.63
CA ALA A 153 -12.09 1.67 -17.39
C ALA A 153 -10.80 1.95 -16.60
N LYS A 154 -10.84 2.86 -15.62
CA LYS A 154 -9.67 3.22 -14.80
C LYS A 154 -9.43 2.26 -13.63
N GLY A 155 -10.40 1.40 -13.32
CA GLY A 155 -10.44 0.51 -12.16
C GLY A 155 -11.68 0.73 -11.28
N LEU A 156 -11.60 0.34 -10.00
CA LEU A 156 -12.71 0.46 -9.04
C LEU A 156 -13.06 1.94 -8.81
N SER A 157 -14.36 2.29 -8.83
CA SER A 157 -14.79 3.68 -8.62
C SER A 157 -14.40 4.18 -7.21
N PRO A 158 -13.96 5.45 -7.08
CA PRO A 158 -13.76 6.10 -5.78
C PRO A 158 -15.03 6.27 -4.94
N GLU A 159 -16.20 5.93 -5.49
CA GLU A 159 -17.47 5.89 -4.75
C GLU A 159 -17.59 4.63 -3.87
N VAL A 160 -16.82 3.58 -4.16
CA VAL A 160 -16.73 2.40 -3.30
C VAL A 160 -15.96 2.78 -2.04
N LEU A 161 -16.53 2.49 -0.87
CA LEU A 161 -15.91 2.82 0.40
C LEU A 161 -14.54 2.16 0.51
N ARG A 162 -13.49 2.98 0.61
CA ARG A 162 -12.12 2.58 0.93
C ARG A 162 -11.79 2.97 2.36
N VAL A 163 -11.23 2.04 3.11
CA VAL A 163 -10.54 2.30 4.38
C VAL A 163 -9.06 2.02 4.19
N SER A 164 -8.23 3.01 4.48
CA SER A 164 -6.77 2.92 4.43
C SER A 164 -6.20 2.95 5.85
N ILE A 165 -5.45 1.92 6.22
CA ILE A 165 -4.76 1.81 7.51
C ILE A 165 -3.27 2.06 7.29
N ARG A 166 -2.74 3.10 7.94
CA ARG A 166 -1.32 3.49 7.87
C ARG A 166 -0.58 3.21 9.17
N GLN A 167 0.71 2.93 9.08
CA GLN A 167 1.54 2.64 10.24
C GLN A 167 1.74 3.86 11.17
N SER A 168 2.03 5.03 10.59
CA SER A 168 2.34 6.28 11.30
C SER A 168 1.89 7.51 10.47
N ASP A 169 2.17 8.75 10.92
CA ASP A 169 1.89 9.97 10.15
C ASP A 169 3.09 10.51 9.36
N ASP A 170 4.24 9.84 9.45
CA ASP A 170 5.39 10.20 8.64
C ASP A 170 5.23 9.68 7.20
N LEU A 171 6.20 9.99 6.36
CA LEU A 171 6.24 9.56 4.96
C LEU A 171 6.03 8.05 4.79
N LEU A 172 6.72 7.23 5.58
CA LEU A 172 6.62 5.77 5.49
C LEU A 172 5.24 5.31 5.94
N GLY A 173 4.69 5.92 6.99
CA GLY A 173 3.31 5.72 7.40
C GLY A 173 2.34 5.95 6.25
N HIS A 174 2.41 7.11 5.60
CA HIS A 174 1.61 7.40 4.40
C HIS A 174 1.83 6.40 3.25
N LEU A 175 3.06 5.94 3.05
CA LEU A 175 3.38 4.92 2.05
C LEU A 175 2.72 3.57 2.36
N THR A 176 2.69 3.14 3.63
CA THR A 176 2.05 1.88 4.03
C THR A 176 0.53 1.84 3.78
N ALA A 177 -0.13 2.99 3.62
CA ALA A 177 -1.55 3.05 3.23
C ALA A 177 -1.84 2.44 1.85
N TYR A 178 -0.79 2.29 1.03
CA TYR A 178 -0.84 1.72 -0.32
C TYR A 178 -0.56 0.21 -0.37
N PHE A 179 -0.35 -0.48 0.75
CA PHE A 179 -0.45 -1.95 0.73
C PHE A 179 -1.83 -2.38 0.23
N ASN A 180 -1.92 -3.57 -0.37
CA ASN A 180 -3.12 -4.09 -1.04
C ASN A 180 -3.62 -3.29 -2.26
N VAL A 181 -2.83 -2.33 -2.77
CA VAL A 181 -3.07 -1.64 -4.05
C VAL A 181 -2.24 -2.34 -5.13
N PRO A 182 -2.81 -2.69 -6.30
CA PRO A 182 -2.09 -3.44 -7.32
C PRO A 182 -0.99 -2.60 -7.97
N GLY A 183 0.11 -3.25 -8.35
CA GLY A 183 1.13 -2.67 -9.21
C GLY A 183 0.60 -2.49 -10.63
N ILE A 184 0.70 -1.29 -11.18
CA ILE A 184 0.30 -0.96 -12.56
C ILE A 184 1.42 -0.14 -13.19
N PHE A 185 2.14 -0.73 -14.14
CA PHE A 185 3.20 0.01 -14.83
C PHE A 185 2.63 1.13 -15.70
N GLY A 186 3.15 2.34 -15.50
CA GLY A 186 2.56 3.56 -16.06
C GLY A 186 1.23 3.87 -15.39
N SER A 187 1.19 3.84 -14.06
CA SER A 187 0.02 4.32 -13.34
C SER A 187 -0.23 5.79 -13.66
N THR A 188 -1.41 6.28 -13.29
CA THR A 188 -1.78 7.67 -13.52
C THR A 188 -2.03 8.36 -12.19
N PRO A 189 -2.03 9.71 -12.13
CA PRO A 189 -2.22 10.43 -10.87
C PRO A 189 -3.65 10.23 -10.38
N TYR A 190 -4.59 9.92 -11.28
CA TYR A 190 -5.93 9.49 -10.91
C TYR A 190 -5.91 8.14 -10.18
N GLN A 191 -5.27 7.11 -10.76
CA GLN A 191 -5.25 5.77 -10.16
C GLN A 191 -4.57 5.77 -8.80
N VAL A 192 -3.43 6.46 -8.65
CA VAL A 192 -2.70 6.47 -7.38
C VAL A 192 -3.43 7.27 -6.29
N ARG A 193 -4.03 8.43 -6.60
CA ARG A 193 -4.81 9.20 -5.61
C ARG A 193 -5.98 8.40 -5.05
N HIS A 194 -6.61 7.61 -5.90
CA HIS A 194 -7.74 6.78 -5.51
C HIS A 194 -7.35 5.37 -5.03
N HIS A 195 -6.05 5.06 -4.93
CA HIS A 195 -5.53 3.75 -4.52
C HIS A 195 -6.03 2.62 -5.41
N ILE A 196 -6.25 2.90 -6.69
CA ILE A 196 -6.68 1.93 -7.70
C ILE A 196 -5.48 1.15 -8.23
N GLY A 197 -4.33 1.79 -8.33
CA GLY A 197 -3.08 1.20 -8.80
C GLY A 197 -1.90 2.13 -8.58
N VAL A 198 -0.70 1.55 -8.50
CA VAL A 198 0.56 2.24 -8.19
C VAL A 198 1.68 1.78 -9.11
N ASP A 199 2.62 2.67 -9.43
CA ASP A 199 3.97 2.30 -9.85
C ASP A 199 5.03 2.82 -8.86
N CYS A 200 6.31 2.55 -9.15
CA CYS A 200 7.42 2.87 -8.27
C CYS A 200 7.54 4.37 -7.92
N ALA A 201 7.37 5.27 -8.89
CA ALA A 201 7.56 6.70 -8.69
C ALA A 201 6.29 7.36 -8.14
N ASP A 202 5.14 7.01 -8.72
CA ASP A 202 3.85 7.60 -8.34
C ASP A 202 3.48 7.28 -6.90
N VAL A 203 3.78 6.07 -6.39
CA VAL A 203 3.43 5.71 -5.00
C VAL A 203 4.25 6.52 -3.99
N LEU A 204 5.54 6.73 -4.25
CA LEU A 204 6.39 7.53 -3.38
C LEU A 204 5.96 9.00 -3.41
N MET A 205 5.65 9.53 -4.59
CA MET A 205 5.17 10.90 -4.74
C MET A 205 3.77 11.11 -4.16
N ALA A 206 2.88 10.13 -4.26
CA ALA A 206 1.56 10.21 -3.64
C ALA A 206 1.65 10.13 -2.11
N ALA A 207 2.49 9.26 -1.56
CA ALA A 207 2.77 9.21 -0.14
C ALA A 207 3.38 10.51 0.37
N HIS A 208 4.37 11.06 -0.36
CA HIS A 208 4.99 12.35 -0.06
C HIS A 208 4.00 13.50 -0.13
N ALA A 209 3.18 13.60 -1.18
CA ALA A 209 2.15 14.62 -1.30
C ALA A 209 1.17 14.56 -0.14
N ASN A 210 0.68 13.36 0.21
CA ASN A 210 -0.24 13.17 1.33
C ASN A 210 0.40 13.54 2.68
N TRP A 211 1.67 13.21 2.89
CA TRP A 211 2.43 13.57 4.09
C TRP A 211 2.57 15.09 4.23
N GLN A 212 2.77 15.79 3.11
CA GLN A 212 2.85 17.25 3.04
C GLN A 212 1.47 17.94 3.03
N GLY A 213 0.36 17.19 3.11
CA GLY A 213 -0.99 17.76 3.04
C GLY A 213 -1.38 18.31 1.67
N THR A 214 -0.74 17.83 0.60
CA THR A 214 -0.98 18.22 -0.78
C THR A 214 -1.55 17.05 -1.60
N THR A 215 -1.73 17.25 -2.91
CA THR A 215 -2.28 16.24 -3.81
C THR A 215 -1.39 16.06 -5.02
N LEU A 216 -1.21 14.82 -5.47
CA LEU A 216 -0.48 14.53 -6.69
C LEU A 216 -1.25 14.99 -7.94
N THR A 217 -0.70 15.93 -8.71
CA THR A 217 -1.39 16.56 -9.85
C THR A 217 -0.88 16.14 -11.22
N ARG A 218 0.25 15.45 -11.30
CA ARG A 218 0.92 15.05 -12.55
C ARG A 218 1.64 13.72 -12.38
N ASP A 219 1.99 13.11 -13.51
CA ASP A 219 2.81 11.90 -13.58
C ASP A 219 4.27 12.19 -13.21
N TYR A 220 4.92 11.22 -12.57
CA TYR A 220 6.33 11.27 -12.26
C TYR A 220 7.05 10.02 -12.77
N ASN A 221 8.27 10.21 -13.28
CA ASN A 221 9.20 9.11 -13.50
C ASN A 221 10.39 9.25 -12.56
N VAL A 222 11.17 8.17 -12.41
CA VAL A 222 12.30 8.14 -11.46
C VAL A 222 13.36 9.20 -11.79
N ALA A 223 13.65 9.46 -13.06
CA ALA A 223 14.63 10.48 -13.46
C ALA A 223 14.24 11.88 -12.97
N MET A 224 12.96 12.25 -13.08
CA MET A 224 12.46 13.52 -12.55
C MET A 224 12.66 13.62 -11.02
N LEU A 225 12.48 12.53 -10.29
CA LEU A 225 12.66 12.50 -8.83
C LEU A 225 14.13 12.75 -8.46
N THR A 226 15.07 12.20 -9.23
CA THR A 226 16.51 12.43 -9.01
C THR A 226 16.95 13.88 -9.24
N GLU A 227 16.20 14.64 -10.03
CA GLU A 227 16.44 16.08 -10.26
C GLU A 227 15.73 16.95 -9.23
N GLN A 228 14.56 16.49 -8.74
CA GLN A 228 13.72 17.26 -7.83
C GLN A 228 14.18 17.19 -6.37
N PHE A 229 14.72 16.05 -5.93
CA PHE A 229 15.07 15.84 -4.52
C PHE A 229 16.59 15.90 -4.29
N PRO A 230 17.04 16.43 -3.14
CA PRO A 230 18.44 16.44 -2.78
C PRO A 230 19.06 15.04 -2.81
N VAL A 231 20.15 14.90 -3.56
CA VAL A 231 21.01 13.73 -3.56
C VAL A 231 21.92 13.80 -2.33
N LEU A 232 21.87 12.78 -1.48
CA LEU A 232 22.76 12.65 -0.33
C LEU A 232 24.10 12.01 -0.72
N LEU A 233 24.03 10.98 -1.57
CA LEU A 233 25.19 10.26 -2.08
C LEU A 233 24.84 9.47 -3.34
N GLN A 234 25.88 9.06 -4.05
CA GLN A 234 25.84 8.09 -5.12
C GLN A 234 26.77 6.92 -4.77
N THR A 235 26.34 5.70 -5.04
CA THR A 235 27.14 4.49 -4.86
C THR A 235 26.80 3.43 -5.90
N THR A 236 27.62 2.40 -6.01
CA THR A 236 27.26 1.18 -6.75
C THR A 236 26.78 0.15 -5.74
N VAL A 237 25.68 -0.53 -6.05
CA VAL A 237 25.15 -1.66 -5.26
C VAL A 237 25.30 -2.93 -6.09
N THR A 238 25.74 -4.01 -5.45
CA THR A 238 25.87 -5.33 -6.08
C THR A 238 25.42 -6.41 -5.09
N ALA A 239 24.46 -7.25 -5.49
CA ALA A 239 23.80 -8.20 -4.60
C ALA A 239 23.28 -7.55 -3.30
N GLY A 240 22.77 -6.32 -3.40
CA GLY A 240 22.31 -5.55 -2.24
C GLY A 240 23.41 -4.94 -1.37
N GLU A 241 24.69 -5.12 -1.70
CA GLU A 241 25.81 -4.54 -0.94
C GLU A 241 26.29 -3.22 -1.57
N PRO A 242 26.16 -2.07 -0.88
CA PRO A 242 26.73 -0.82 -1.35
C PRO A 242 28.26 -0.81 -1.29
N ALA A 243 28.91 -0.30 -2.33
CA ALA A 243 30.37 -0.16 -2.38
C ALA A 243 30.91 0.88 -1.38
N ALA A 244 30.06 1.82 -0.94
CA ALA A 244 30.40 2.83 0.05
C ALA A 244 29.99 2.37 1.46
N ASP A 245 30.76 2.72 2.49
CA ASP A 245 30.34 2.47 3.88
C ASP A 245 29.23 3.45 4.29
N ILE A 246 27.99 3.02 4.13
CA ILE A 246 26.79 3.82 4.41
C ILE A 246 26.25 3.41 5.78
N ARG A 247 26.06 4.39 6.67
CA ARG A 247 25.62 4.14 8.05
C ARG A 247 24.21 4.66 8.30
N TRP A 248 23.37 3.84 8.93
CA TRP A 248 22.06 4.25 9.42
C TRP A 248 22.17 5.32 10.52
N GLY A 249 21.25 6.28 10.54
CA GLY A 249 21.22 7.39 11.48
C GLY A 249 22.27 8.48 11.26
N ARG A 250 23.33 8.19 10.49
CA ARG A 250 24.40 9.15 10.14
C ARG A 250 24.32 9.59 8.68
N THR A 251 24.35 8.65 7.76
CA THR A 251 24.34 8.91 6.32
C THR A 251 22.92 8.80 5.77
N VAL A 252 22.24 7.72 6.11
CA VAL A 252 20.88 7.41 5.67
C VAL A 252 19.95 7.20 6.85
N ARG A 253 18.65 7.32 6.60
CA ARG A 253 17.60 7.03 7.58
C ARG A 253 16.37 6.44 6.90
N ALA A 254 15.48 5.87 7.70
CA ALA A 254 14.19 5.39 7.24
C ALA A 254 13.42 6.55 6.54
N GLY A 255 12.86 6.27 5.36
CA GLY A 255 12.18 7.24 4.51
C GLY A 255 13.06 7.92 3.46
N ASP A 256 14.39 7.82 3.52
CA ASP A 256 15.23 8.21 2.39
C ASP A 256 14.97 7.26 1.21
N TRP A 257 15.10 7.74 -0.04
CA TRP A 257 14.78 6.96 -1.23
C TRP A 257 16.03 6.44 -1.93
N LEU A 258 15.96 5.22 -2.45
CA LEU A 258 16.98 4.62 -3.30
C LEU A 258 16.48 4.65 -4.75
N ALA A 259 17.10 5.45 -5.61
CA ALA A 259 16.85 5.43 -7.05
C ALA A 259 17.97 4.65 -7.75
N VAL A 260 17.64 3.60 -8.49
CA VAL A 260 18.62 2.75 -9.18
C VAL A 260 18.60 2.97 -10.69
N LYS A 261 19.82 3.10 -11.24
CA LYS A 261 20.11 3.01 -12.66
C LYS A 261 20.78 1.66 -12.92
N TYR A 262 20.04 0.77 -13.57
CA TYR A 262 20.54 -0.57 -13.91
C TYR A 262 21.73 -0.53 -14.88
N PRO A 263 22.62 -1.53 -14.85
CA PRO A 263 23.71 -1.67 -15.83
C PRO A 263 23.20 -1.55 -17.28
N GLY A 264 23.87 -0.74 -18.10
CA GLY A 264 23.45 -0.45 -19.48
C GLY A 264 22.27 0.51 -19.62
N GLY A 265 21.66 0.94 -18.51
CA GLY A 265 20.60 1.94 -18.49
C GLY A 265 21.10 3.36 -18.75
N THR A 266 20.32 4.13 -19.51
CA THR A 266 20.59 5.56 -19.77
C THR A 266 19.99 6.50 -18.74
N GLN A 267 19.02 6.03 -17.94
CA GLN A 267 18.30 6.79 -16.92
C GLN A 267 18.01 5.91 -15.70
N TYR A 268 17.69 6.51 -14.55
CA TYR A 268 17.19 5.76 -13.39
C TYR A 268 15.81 5.15 -13.69
N GLN A 269 15.62 3.87 -13.38
CA GLN A 269 14.42 3.12 -13.79
C GLN A 269 13.54 2.66 -12.64
N HIS A 270 14.10 2.54 -11.44
CA HIS A 270 13.36 2.04 -10.28
C HIS A 270 13.71 2.83 -9.02
N ILE A 271 12.75 2.91 -8.10
CA ILE A 271 12.90 3.66 -6.86
C ILE A 271 12.14 2.97 -5.71
N GLY A 272 12.68 3.06 -4.50
CA GLY A 272 12.04 2.60 -3.26
C GLY A 272 12.43 3.46 -2.08
N ALA A 273 11.73 3.31 -0.96
CA ALA A 273 12.05 3.98 0.30
C ALA A 273 12.75 3.02 1.26
N LEU A 274 13.88 3.44 1.83
CA LEU A 274 14.53 2.74 2.95
C LEU A 274 13.53 2.59 4.09
N TYR A 275 13.28 1.36 4.50
CA TYR A 275 12.25 1.05 5.50
C TYR A 275 12.87 0.79 6.87
N LYS A 276 13.90 -0.08 6.95
CA LYS A 276 14.46 -0.49 8.23
C LYS A 276 15.89 -1.05 8.09
N ASP A 277 16.74 -0.72 9.06
CA ASP A 277 17.94 -1.51 9.41
C ASP A 277 17.48 -2.85 9.98
N ALA A 278 17.43 -3.88 9.13
CA ALA A 278 16.71 -5.10 9.42
C ALA A 278 17.48 -6.01 10.38
N ASN A 279 18.81 -6.02 10.25
CA ASN A 279 19.71 -6.82 11.07
C ASN A 279 20.27 -6.06 12.29
N GLY A 280 20.05 -4.74 12.37
CA GLY A 280 20.42 -3.90 13.50
C GLY A 280 21.92 -3.60 13.59
N ASN A 281 22.68 -3.76 12.49
CA ASN A 281 24.14 -3.59 12.51
C ASN A 281 24.59 -2.14 12.25
N GLY A 282 23.65 -1.22 11.97
CA GLY A 282 23.91 0.19 11.74
C GLY A 282 24.53 0.52 10.39
N ARG A 283 24.64 -0.45 9.46
CA ARG A 283 25.16 -0.29 8.10
C ARG A 283 24.05 -0.58 7.09
N LEU A 284 24.04 0.15 5.98
CA LEU A 284 23.16 -0.21 4.87
C LEU A 284 23.76 -1.41 4.14
N ASP A 285 23.09 -2.57 4.17
CA ASP A 285 23.57 -3.81 3.55
C ASP A 285 22.45 -4.65 2.89
N ALA A 286 22.82 -5.82 2.37
CA ALA A 286 21.94 -6.73 1.65
C ALA A 286 20.68 -7.14 2.42
N ALA A 287 20.73 -7.21 3.75
CA ALA A 287 19.65 -7.68 4.59
C ALA A 287 18.60 -6.58 4.87
N ASP A 288 18.96 -5.32 4.68
CA ASP A 288 18.11 -4.19 5.02
C ASP A 288 16.86 -4.09 4.16
N TRP A 289 15.81 -3.52 4.74
CA TRP A 289 14.51 -3.53 4.11
C TRP A 289 14.23 -2.25 3.33
N VAL A 290 13.70 -2.44 2.12
CA VAL A 290 13.21 -1.38 1.24
C VAL A 290 11.72 -1.60 0.98
N LEU A 291 10.94 -0.53 1.08
CA LEU A 291 9.53 -0.48 0.71
C LEU A 291 9.41 0.09 -0.70
N HIS A 292 8.94 -0.71 -1.65
CA HIS A 292 8.91 -0.32 -3.07
C HIS A 292 7.77 -1.00 -3.83
N ALA A 293 7.42 -0.43 -4.98
CA ALA A 293 6.45 -0.99 -5.94
C ALA A 293 7.09 -1.02 -7.33
N GLY A 294 6.41 -1.57 -8.33
CA GLY A 294 6.85 -1.52 -9.72
C GLY A 294 5.91 -2.32 -10.61
N PRO A 295 6.38 -3.38 -11.30
CA PRO A 295 5.46 -4.33 -11.92
C PRO A 295 4.59 -5.06 -10.89
N ASP A 296 5.12 -5.21 -9.68
CA ASP A 296 4.47 -5.84 -8.55
C ASP A 296 3.89 -4.78 -7.60
N PRO A 297 2.88 -5.13 -6.77
CA PRO A 297 2.32 -4.24 -5.74
C PRO A 297 3.36 -3.69 -4.77
N LEU A 298 2.96 -2.69 -3.99
CA LEU A 298 3.80 -2.20 -2.89
C LEU A 298 4.14 -3.34 -1.93
N GLN A 299 5.43 -3.55 -1.70
CA GLN A 299 5.96 -4.62 -0.86
C GLN A 299 7.19 -4.17 -0.07
N ILE A 300 7.52 -4.93 0.97
CA ILE A 300 8.79 -4.83 1.67
C ILE A 300 9.66 -5.98 1.16
N SER A 301 10.90 -5.69 0.79
CA SER A 301 11.89 -6.70 0.42
C SER A 301 13.24 -6.37 1.06
N ALA A 302 14.10 -7.39 1.22
CA ALA A 302 15.51 -7.16 1.51
C ALA A 302 16.17 -6.47 0.31
N LEU A 303 17.18 -5.62 0.54
CA LEU A 303 17.85 -4.84 -0.50
C LEU A 303 18.43 -5.76 -1.60
N ALA A 304 18.99 -6.91 -1.22
CA ALA A 304 19.48 -7.92 -2.16
C ALA A 304 18.40 -8.56 -3.05
N ALA A 305 17.14 -8.55 -2.62
CA ALA A 305 16.01 -9.09 -3.37
C ALA A 305 15.14 -8.01 -4.04
N GLY A 306 15.32 -6.74 -3.67
CA GLY A 306 14.48 -5.62 -4.11
C GLY A 306 14.79 -5.07 -5.50
N GLY A 307 15.82 -5.61 -6.17
CA GLY A 307 16.22 -5.16 -7.50
C GLY A 307 16.87 -3.78 -7.49
N PHE A 308 17.81 -3.54 -6.57
CA PHE A 308 18.53 -2.26 -6.46
C PHE A 308 20.01 -2.35 -6.90
N ASP A 309 20.38 -3.40 -7.63
CA ASP A 309 21.73 -3.58 -8.18
C ASP A 309 22.00 -2.62 -9.35
N GLY A 310 23.10 -1.87 -9.28
CA GLY A 310 23.47 -0.85 -10.27
C GLY A 310 24.03 0.41 -9.64
N THR A 311 23.95 1.53 -10.36
CA THR A 311 24.28 2.85 -9.80
C THR A 311 23.08 3.36 -9.02
N VAL A 312 23.24 3.56 -7.71
CA VAL A 312 22.19 4.00 -6.80
C VAL A 312 22.45 5.42 -6.32
N LEU A 313 21.42 6.25 -6.40
CA LEU A 313 21.35 7.52 -5.66
C LEU A 313 20.52 7.34 -4.41
N VAL A 314 21.01 7.91 -3.31
CA VAL A 314 20.18 8.10 -2.11
C VAL A 314 19.62 9.51 -2.13
N LEU A 315 18.30 9.64 -2.17
CA LEU A 315 17.58 10.91 -2.19
C LEU A 315 16.92 11.18 -0.84
N ARG A 316 16.78 12.45 -0.47
CA ARG A 316 16.05 12.85 0.74
C ARG A 316 14.79 13.65 0.40
N PRO A 317 13.59 13.06 0.51
CA PRO A 317 12.35 13.82 0.43
C PRO A 317 12.27 14.84 1.57
N ARG A 318 11.84 16.07 1.25
CA ARG A 318 11.66 17.19 2.18
C ARG A 318 10.18 17.46 2.41
#